data_AF-A0A2X4VTR5-F1
#
_entry.id   AF-A0A2X4VTR5-F1
#
_cell.length_a   1.000
_cell.length_b   1.000
_cell.length_c   1.000
_cell.angle_alpha   90.00
_cell.angle_beta   90.00
_cell.angle_gamma   90.00
#
_symmetry.space_group_name_H-M   'P 1'
#
loop_
_entity.id
_entity.type
_entity.pdbx_description
1 polymer ?
#
loop_
_entity_poly.entity_id
_entity_poly.type
_entity_poly.pdbx_seq_one_letter_code
_entity_poly.pdbx_strand_id
1 'polypeptide(L)'
;MTEFLIVIGGVLLLYYLVMIPVQYSNIAATKKEIQRSKLSHNEMYEKKSFEEQELQFNLQGNPINLPATLIAQLIYTIRHRHEK
;
A
#
# COMPACT_ATOMS: atom_id res chain seq x y z
N MET A 1 -3.12 19.01 -26.80
CA MET A 1 -2.96 17.58 -26.40
C MET A 1 -1.88 17.45 -25.33
N THR A 2 -0.73 18.09 -25.53
CA THR A 2 0.38 18.15 -24.56
C THR A 2 -0.05 18.77 -23.23
N GLU A 3 -0.83 19.85 -23.26
CA GLU A 3 -1.32 20.57 -22.09
C GLU A 3 -2.21 19.68 -21.21
N PHE A 4 -3.07 18.88 -21.84
CA PHE A 4 -3.96 17.94 -21.19
C PHE A 4 -3.17 16.81 -20.50
N LEU A 5 -2.12 16.30 -21.15
CA LEU A 5 -1.23 15.29 -20.56
C LEU A 5 -0.44 15.85 -19.37
N ILE A 6 -0.01 17.11 -19.41
CA ILE A 6 0.67 17.76 -18.29
C ILE A 6 -0.26 17.87 -17.07
N VAL A 7 -1.52 18.27 -17.29
CA VAL A 7 -2.50 18.35 -16.20
C VAL A 7 -2.77 16.98 -15.60
N ILE A 8 -3.03 15.96 -16.41
CA ILE A 8 -3.25 14.58 -15.93
C ILE A 8 -2.02 14.07 -15.18
N GLY A 9 -0.82 14.26 -15.73
CA GLY A 9 0.42 13.85 -15.10
C GLY A 9 0.62 14.53 -13.75
N GLY A 10 0.33 15.84 -13.66
CA GLY A 10 0.41 16.58 -12.40
C GLY A 10 -0.56 16.06 -11.34
N VAL A 11 -1.82 15.79 -11.71
CA VAL A 11 -2.82 15.22 -10.80
C VAL A 11 -2.41 13.82 -10.33
N LEU A 12 -1.94 12.95 -11.24
CA LEU A 12 -1.46 11.61 -10.88
C LEU A 12 -0.23 11.67 -9.97
N LEU A 13 0.69 12.60 -10.20
CA LEU A 13 1.86 12.77 -9.36
C LEU A 13 1.47 13.20 -7.94
N LEU A 14 0.57 14.18 -7.81
CA LEU A 14 0.03 14.61 -6.51
C LEU A 14 -0.70 13.47 -5.80
N TYR A 15 -1.50 12.70 -6.54
CA TYR A 15 -2.18 11.51 -6.03
C TYR A 15 -1.18 10.52 -5.43
N TYR A 16 -0.12 10.16 -6.15
CA TYR A 16 0.88 9.23 -5.64
C TYR A 16 1.67 9.78 -4.44
N LEU A 17 1.98 11.08 -4.42
CA LEU A 17 2.63 11.70 -3.27
C LEU A 17 1.81 11.54 -1.97
N VAL A 18 0.48 11.61 -2.08
CA VAL A 18 -0.43 11.38 -0.94
C VAL A 18 -0.61 9.89 -0.66
N MET A 19 -0.72 9.05 -1.69
CA MET A 19 -0.95 7.62 -1.50
C MET A 19 0.26 6.90 -0.91
N ILE A 20 1.50 7.24 -1.28
CA ILE A 20 2.70 6.59 -0.75
C ILE A 20 2.74 6.53 0.80
N PRO A 21 2.55 7.63 1.56
CA PRO A 21 2.54 7.56 3.02
C PRO A 21 1.35 6.78 3.58
N VAL A 22 0.18 6.84 2.93
CA VAL A 22 -1.00 6.04 3.30
C VAL A 22 -0.70 4.54 3.16
N GLN A 23 -0.13 4.14 2.02
CA GLN A 23 0.27 2.76 1.76
C GLN A 23 1.34 2.29 2.74
N TYR A 24 2.33 3.14 3.03
CA TYR A 24 3.36 2.81 4.00
C TYR A 24 2.77 2.54 5.39
N SER A 25 1.85 3.39 5.86
CA SER A 25 1.17 3.21 7.14
C SER A 25 0.39 1.89 7.18
N ASN A 26 -0.33 1.56 6.10
CA ASN A 26 -1.05 0.30 5.98
C ASN A 26 -0.11 -0.91 6.01
N ILE A 27 0.95 -0.90 5.21
CA ILE A 27 1.96 -1.97 5.19
C ILE A 27 2.56 -2.18 6.59
N ALA A 28 2.91 -1.09 7.28
CA ALA A 28 3.47 -1.17 8.63
C ALA A 28 2.48 -1.76 9.64
N ALA A 29 1.21 -1.34 9.57
CA ALA A 29 0.15 -1.89 10.41
C ALA A 29 -0.06 -3.39 10.14
N THR A 30 -0.17 -3.80 8.87
CA THR A 30 -0.31 -5.21 8.47
C THR A 30 0.88 -6.05 8.92
N LYS A 31 2.12 -5.58 8.73
CA LYS A 31 3.33 -6.31 9.17
C LYS A 31 3.37 -6.48 10.69
N LYS A 32 2.99 -5.44 11.43
CA LYS A 32 2.90 -5.48 12.90
C LYS A 32 1.80 -6.45 13.38
N GLU A 33 0.67 -6.50 12.68
CA GLU A 33 -0.41 -7.45 12.94
C GLU A 33 0.04 -8.90 12.71
N ILE A 34 0.76 -9.16 11.62
CA ILE A 34 1.37 -10.48 11.33
C ILE A 34 2.35 -10.90 12.43
N GLN A 35 3.26 -10.01 12.83
CA GLN A 35 4.25 -10.29 13.88
C GLN A 35 3.58 -10.62 15.22
N ARG A 36 2.46 -9.97 15.55
CA ARG A 36 1.72 -10.20 16.80
C ARG A 36 0.86 -11.46 16.76
N SER A 37 0.19 -11.71 15.63
CA SER A 37 -0.76 -12.82 15.49
C SER A 37 -0.08 -14.17 15.27
N LYS A 38 1.19 -14.18 14.84
CA LYS A 38 1.93 -15.38 14.38
C LYS A 38 1.24 -16.15 13.25
N LEU A 39 0.24 -15.54 12.60
CA LEU A 39 -0.45 -16.09 11.45
C LEU A 39 0.34 -15.78 10.18
N SER A 40 0.23 -16.65 9.18
CA SER A 40 0.65 -16.33 7.83
C SER A 40 -0.23 -15.21 7.25
N HIS A 41 0.27 -14.58 6.18
CA HIS A 41 -0.47 -13.53 5.50
C HIS A 41 -1.84 -14.02 4.98
N ASN A 42 -1.91 -15.25 4.47
CA ASN A 42 -3.13 -15.84 3.94
C ASN A 42 -4.14 -16.13 5.05
N GLU A 43 -3.70 -16.71 6.18
CA GLU A 43 -4.59 -16.98 7.31
C GLU A 43 -5.15 -15.68 7.91
N MET A 44 -4.35 -14.62 7.95
CA MET A 44 -4.83 -13.30 8.38
C MET A 44 -5.81 -12.70 7.36
N TYR A 45 -5.56 -12.87 6.06
CA TYR A 45 -6.45 -12.40 5.00
C TYR A 45 -7.80 -13.12 5.03
N GLU A 46 -7.80 -14.45 5.20
CA GLU A 46 -9.03 -15.26 5.31
C GLU A 46 -9.85 -14.92 6.56
N LYS A 47 -9.21 -14.41 7.62
CA LYS A 47 -9.89 -13.97 8.85
C LYS A 47 -10.48 -12.55 8.77
N LYS A 48 -10.09 -11.74 7.77
CA LYS A 48 -10.65 -10.39 7.60
C LYS A 48 -12.07 -10.47 7.05
N SER A 49 -12.91 -9.53 7.47
CA SER A 49 -14.27 -9.42 6.92
C SER A 49 -14.22 -9.10 5.42
N PHE A 50 -15.31 -9.36 4.71
CA PHE A 50 -15.40 -9.04 3.28
C PHE A 50 -15.13 -7.54 3.01
N GLU A 51 -15.65 -6.66 3.86
CA GLU A 51 -15.47 -5.20 3.75
C GLU A 51 -14.00 -4.80 3.92
N GLU A 52 -13.29 -5.45 4.85
CA GLU A 52 -11.86 -5.20 5.06
C GLU A 52 -11.01 -5.71 3.89
N GLN A 53 -11.39 -6.84 3.29
CA GLN A 53 -10.72 -7.37 2.10
C GLN A 53 -10.91 -6.43 0.90
N GLU A 54 -12.13 -5.96 0.65
CA GLU A 54 -12.43 -4.96 -0.38
C GLU A 54 -11.68 -3.65 -0.16
N LEU A 55 -11.62 -3.17 1.09
CA LEU A 55 -10.86 -1.96 1.45
C LEU A 55 -9.37 -2.17 1.18
N GLN A 56 -8.81 -3.31 1.60
CA GLN A 56 -7.39 -3.62 1.41
C GLN A 56 -7.05 -3.81 -0.07
N PHE A 57 -7.95 -4.40 -0.86
CA PHE A 57 -7.83 -4.50 -2.31
C PHE A 57 -7.85 -3.12 -2.96
N ASN A 58 -8.81 -2.26 -2.63
CA ASN A 58 -8.88 -0.91 -3.18
C ASN A 58 -7.68 -0.06 -2.80
N LEU A 59 -7.18 -0.22 -1.56
CA LEU A 59 -5.96 0.45 -1.13
C LEU A 59 -4.74 -0.11 -1.85
N GLN A 60 -4.39 -1.39 -1.72
CA GLN A 60 -3.09 -1.92 -2.15
C GLN A 60 -3.13 -2.86 -3.37
N GLY A 61 -4.26 -3.51 -3.63
CA GLY A 61 -4.43 -4.52 -4.68
C GLY A 61 -4.90 -3.99 -6.04
N ASN A 62 -5.43 -2.76 -6.10
CA ASN A 62 -5.88 -2.14 -7.33
C ASN A 62 -4.68 -1.72 -8.21
N PRO A 63 -4.67 -2.01 -9.53
CA PRO A 63 -3.61 -1.60 -10.46
C PRO A 63 -3.25 -0.11 -10.44
N ILE A 64 -4.22 0.78 -10.19
CA ILE A 64 -3.98 2.23 -10.10
C ILE A 64 -3.06 2.55 -8.90
N ASN A 65 -3.19 1.80 -7.81
CA ASN A 65 -2.43 2.02 -6.58
C ASN A 65 -1.12 1.27 -6.50
N LEU A 66 -0.91 0.30 -7.41
CA LEU A 66 0.27 -0.55 -7.43
C LEU A 66 1.59 0.25 -7.42
N PRO A 67 1.77 1.34 -8.20
CA PRO A 67 3.00 2.13 -8.15
C PRO A 67 3.29 2.70 -6.75
N ALA A 68 2.29 3.29 -6.09
CA ALA A 68 2.45 3.81 -4.73
C ALA A 68 2.71 2.69 -3.72
N THR A 69 2.02 1.54 -3.85
CA THR A 69 2.24 0.37 -2.99
C THR A 69 3.68 -0.14 -3.11
N LEU A 70 4.22 -0.26 -4.32
CA LEU A 70 5.58 -0.74 -4.55
C LEU A 70 6.62 0.21 -3.95
N ILE A 71 6.45 1.51 -4.12
CA ILE A 71 7.33 2.52 -3.52
C ILE A 71 7.25 2.46 -1.99
N ALA A 72 6.04 2.41 -1.43
CA ALA A 72 5.84 2.29 0.01
C ALA A 72 6.46 1.00 0.57
N GLN A 73 6.33 -0.13 -0.13
CA GLN A 73 6.95 -1.40 0.23
C GLN A 73 8.48 -1.33 0.19
N LEU A 74 9.05 -0.64 -0.79
CA LEU A 74 10.49 -0.40 -0.88
C LEU A 74 10.96 0.45 0.31
N ILE A 75 10.29 1.57 0.59
CA ILE A 75 10.60 2.43 1.75
C ILE A 75 10.52 1.65 3.05
N TYR A 76 9.46 0.85 3.23
CA TYR A 76 9.30 -0.03 4.39
C TYR A 76 10.47 -1.00 4.53
N THR A 77 10.84 -1.67 3.43
CA THR A 77 11.92 -2.66 3.43
C THR A 77 13.27 -2.02 3.74
N ILE A 78 13.55 -0.83 3.23
CA ILE A 78 14.79 -0.10 3.52
C ILE A 78 14.83 0.29 5.01
N ARG A 79 13.74 0.86 5.52
CA ARG A 79 13.68 1.37 6.90
C ARG A 79 13.76 0.26 7.96
N HIS A 80 13.21 -0.90 7.69
CA HIS A 80 13.19 -2.04 8.63
C HIS A 80 14.18 -3.15 8.22
N ARG A 81 15.15 -2.86 7.35
CA ARG A 81 16.16 -3.85 6.89
C ARG A 81 16.97 -4.44 8.06
N HIS A 82 17.15 -3.67 9.13
CA HIS A 82 17.92 -4.05 10.32
C HIS A 82 17.07 -4.69 11.43
N GLU A 83 15.75 -4.80 11.26
CA GLU A 83 14.83 -5.37 12.26
C GLU A 83 14.46 -6.84 11.98
N LYS A 84 15.19 -7.49 11.07
CA LYS A 84 15.02 -8.90 10.73
C LYS A 84 15.87 -9.80 11.60
#